data_AF-A0A819QGX2-F1
#
_entry.id   AF-A0A819QGX2-F1
#
_cell.length_a   1.000
_cell.length_b   1.000
_cell.length_c   1.000
_cell.angle_alpha   90.00
_cell.angle_beta   90.00
_cell.angle_gamma   90.00
#
_symmetry.space_group_name_H-M   'P 1'
#
loop_
_entity.id
_entity.type
_entity.pdbx_description
1 polymer ?
#
loop_
_entity_poly.entity_id
_entity_poly.type
_entity_poly.pdbx_seq_one_letter_code
_entity_poly.pdbx_strand_id
1 'polypeptide(L)'
;MILDQHQFAYRLFNIIQSNGDIYEIKKLLFKISQINLNYLKYDGQSLVHLCCLYNRLDLLKLFVEYGNCDLFISNRDGWLPLHIAIYLGYMDIVYYLLRY
;
A
#
# COMPACT_ATOMS: atom_id res chain seq x y z
N MET A 1 -21.04 2.46 -13.32
CA MET A 1 -20.61 3.51 -12.38
C MET A 1 -19.09 3.50 -12.35
N ILE A 2 -18.45 4.55 -12.87
CA ILE A 2 -16.99 4.69 -12.84
C ILE A 2 -16.64 4.98 -11.38
N LEU A 3 -15.82 4.12 -10.76
CA LEU A 3 -15.31 4.39 -9.41
C LEU A 3 -14.46 5.66 -9.47
N ASP A 4 -14.73 6.63 -8.60
CA ASP A 4 -13.81 7.75 -8.41
C ASP A 4 -12.50 7.24 -7.74
N GLN A 5 -11.43 8.04 -7.82
CA GLN A 5 -10.12 7.65 -7.26
C GLN A 5 -10.19 7.32 -5.76
N HIS A 6 -11.10 7.97 -5.01
CA HIS A 6 -11.30 7.74 -3.59
C HIS A 6 -11.88 6.34 -3.34
N GLN A 7 -13.00 5.99 -3.98
CA GLN A 7 -13.64 4.67 -3.85
C GLN A 7 -12.70 3.54 -4.26
N PHE A 8 -11.85 3.78 -5.26
CA PHE A 8 -10.86 2.82 -5.69
C PHE A 8 -9.74 2.61 -4.65
N ALA A 9 -9.16 3.69 -4.12
CA ALA A 9 -8.15 3.60 -3.06
C ALA A 9 -8.69 2.83 -1.84
N TYR A 10 -9.93 3.10 -1.44
CA TYR A 10 -10.59 2.36 -0.35
C TYR A 10 -10.77 0.87 -0.64
N ARG A 11 -11.04 0.48 -1.89
CA ARG A 11 -11.08 -0.94 -2.25
C ARG A 11 -9.71 -1.59 -2.11
N LEU A 12 -8.64 -0.94 -2.57
CA LEU A 12 -7.28 -1.45 -2.38
C LEU A 12 -6.94 -1.59 -0.89
N PHE A 13 -7.30 -0.61 -0.07
CA PHE A 13 -7.12 -0.68 1.39
C PHE A 13 -7.80 -1.90 1.99
N ASN A 14 -9.07 -2.15 1.64
CA ASN A 14 -9.82 -3.28 2.17
C ASN A 14 -9.19 -4.62 1.77
N ILE A 15 -8.71 -4.75 0.53
CA ILE A 15 -8.07 -5.98 0.04
C ILE A 15 -6.75 -6.27 0.78
N ILE A 16 -5.95 -5.24 1.09
CA ILE A 16 -4.73 -5.40 1.89
C ILE A 16 -5.08 -5.95 3.28
N GLN A 17 -6.14 -5.41 3.91
CA GLN A 17 -6.59 -5.78 5.25
C GLN A 17 -7.20 -7.19 5.32
N SER A 18 -7.96 -7.60 4.30
CA SER A 18 -8.75 -8.84 4.34
C SER A 18 -7.99 -10.09 3.86
N ASN A 19 -6.65 -10.03 3.72
CA ASN A 19 -5.86 -11.04 3.02
C ASN A 19 -6.33 -11.30 1.58
N GLY A 20 -6.92 -10.29 0.93
CA GLY A 20 -7.43 -10.44 -0.43
C GLY A 20 -6.31 -10.72 -1.44
N ASP A 21 -6.69 -11.43 -2.51
CA ASP A 21 -5.78 -12.03 -3.48
C ASP A 21 -5.15 -10.99 -4.43
N ILE A 22 -3.85 -11.19 -4.72
CA ILE A 22 -3.08 -10.43 -5.70
C ILE A 22 -3.77 -10.37 -7.08
N TYR A 23 -4.54 -11.40 -7.46
CA TYR A 23 -5.30 -11.43 -8.71
C TYR A 23 -6.39 -10.35 -8.76
N GLU A 24 -7.09 -10.11 -7.65
CA GLU A 24 -8.13 -9.09 -7.58
C GLU A 24 -7.51 -7.68 -7.73
N ILE A 25 -6.37 -7.45 -7.08
CA ILE A 25 -5.62 -6.19 -7.21
C ILE A 25 -5.18 -5.98 -8.65
N LYS A 26 -4.56 -6.97 -9.30
CA LYS A 26 -4.16 -6.85 -10.70
C LYS A 26 -5.33 -6.52 -11.62
N LYS A 27 -6.49 -7.16 -11.41
CA LYS A 27 -7.71 -6.88 -12.18
C LYS A 27 -8.23 -5.46 -11.95
N LEU A 28 -8.11 -4.93 -10.72
CA LEU A 28 -8.47 -3.56 -10.38
C LEU A 28 -7.50 -2.55 -11.01
N LEU A 29 -6.20 -2.79 -10.89
CA LEU A 29 -5.15 -1.95 -11.46
C LEU A 29 -5.28 -1.86 -13.00
N PHE A 30 -5.56 -2.97 -13.67
CA PHE A 30 -5.74 -2.99 -15.14
C PHE A 30 -6.93 -2.15 -15.64
N LYS A 31 -7.96 -1.95 -14.81
CA LYS A 31 -9.16 -1.20 -15.21
C LYS A 31 -8.99 0.31 -15.18
N ILE A 32 -7.90 0.83 -14.59
CA ILE A 32 -7.72 2.26 -14.39
C ILE A 32 -6.31 2.67 -14.81
N SER A 33 -6.24 3.61 -15.75
CA SER A 33 -4.99 4.08 -16.35
C SER A 33 -4.20 5.04 -15.46
N GLN A 34 -4.84 5.73 -14.50
CA GLN A 34 -4.19 6.67 -13.59
C GLN A 34 -4.74 6.52 -12.17
N ILE A 35 -4.01 5.76 -11.35
CA ILE A 35 -4.28 5.59 -9.92
C ILE A 35 -3.24 6.36 -9.12
N ASN A 36 -3.71 7.12 -8.12
CA ASN A 36 -2.84 7.65 -7.09
C ASN A 36 -2.63 6.60 -5.99
N LEU A 37 -1.48 5.94 -6.00
CA LEU A 37 -1.11 4.94 -4.98
C LEU A 37 -0.68 5.58 -3.63
N ASN A 38 -0.48 6.90 -3.61
CA ASN A 38 -0.10 7.66 -2.41
C ASN A 38 -1.31 8.29 -1.70
N TYR A 39 -2.52 7.83 -2.05
CA TYR A 39 -3.74 8.25 -1.38
C TYR A 39 -3.68 7.90 0.12
N LEU A 40 -4.12 8.84 0.96
CA LEU A 40 -4.11 8.69 2.42
C LEU A 40 -5.51 8.44 2.95
N LYS A 41 -5.64 7.45 3.85
CA LYS A 41 -6.86 7.24 4.63
C LYS A 41 -7.08 8.38 5.63
N TYR A 42 -8.24 8.33 6.29
CA TYR A 42 -8.60 9.24 7.37
C TYR A 42 -7.66 9.20 8.58
N ASP A 43 -6.80 8.19 8.72
CA ASP A 43 -5.76 8.09 9.76
C ASP A 43 -4.37 8.48 9.22
N GLY A 44 -4.29 8.91 7.95
CA GLY A 44 -3.05 9.24 7.27
C GLY A 44 -2.28 8.03 6.75
N GLN A 45 -2.82 6.81 6.84
CA GLN A 45 -2.13 5.64 6.31
C GLN A 45 -2.26 5.57 4.78
N SER A 46 -1.13 5.33 4.10
CA SER A 46 -1.06 5.05 2.66
C SER A 46 -1.14 3.54 2.37
N LEU A 47 -1.21 3.14 1.10
CA LEU A 47 -1.13 1.71 0.72
C LEU A 47 0.12 1.04 1.28
N VAL A 48 1.27 1.71 1.18
CA VAL A 48 2.57 1.19 1.63
C VAL A 48 2.57 0.98 3.15
N HIS A 49 1.98 1.92 3.91
CA HIS A 49 1.82 1.75 5.35
C HIS A 49 0.97 0.52 5.69
N LEU A 50 -0.15 0.30 4.99
CA LEU A 50 -1.00 -0.86 5.22
C LEU A 50 -0.29 -2.16 4.85
N CYS A 51 0.47 -2.19 3.75
CA CYS A 51 1.30 -3.35 3.43
C CYS A 51 2.29 -3.69 4.55
N CYS A 52 2.90 -2.68 5.17
CA CYS A 52 3.77 -2.87 6.33
C CYS A 52 2.99 -3.32 7.57
N LEU A 53 1.83 -2.71 7.84
CA LEU A 53 1.00 -3.02 9.01
C LEU A 53 0.46 -4.46 8.99
N TYR A 54 0.08 -4.96 7.81
CA TYR A 54 -0.53 -6.29 7.63
C TYR A 54 0.45 -7.35 7.10
N ASN A 55 1.76 -7.08 7.10
CA ASN A 55 2.81 -7.99 6.60
C ASN A 55 2.58 -8.49 5.15
N ARG A 56 2.15 -7.60 4.26
CA ARG A 56 1.82 -7.91 2.85
C ARG A 56 2.95 -7.53 1.91
N LEU A 57 4.09 -8.22 2.02
CA LEU A 57 5.27 -7.99 1.17
C LEU A 57 4.98 -8.26 -0.31
N ASP A 58 4.14 -9.26 -0.60
CA ASP A 58 3.66 -9.60 -1.93
C ASP A 58 2.99 -8.41 -2.62
N LEU A 59 2.10 -7.74 -1.90
CA LEU A 59 1.38 -6.57 -2.41
C LEU A 59 2.24 -5.33 -2.46
N LEU A 60 3.14 -5.15 -1.48
CA LEU A 60 4.10 -4.06 -1.49
C LEU A 60 4.95 -4.09 -2.78
N LYS A 61 5.50 -5.26 -3.12
CA LYS A 61 6.25 -5.47 -4.36
C LYS A 61 5.41 -5.15 -5.59
N LEU A 62 4.17 -5.67 -5.64
CA LEU A 62 3.26 -5.41 -6.75
C LEU A 62 3.02 -3.90 -6.96
N PHE A 63 2.76 -3.14 -5.90
CA PHE A 63 2.48 -1.71 -6.02
C PHE A 63 3.70 -0.91 -6.45
N VAL A 64 4.88 -1.26 -5.92
CA VAL A 64 6.16 -0.63 -6.32
C VAL A 64 6.51 -0.96 -7.78
N GLU A 65 6.24 -2.18 -8.24
CA GLU A 65 6.40 -2.56 -9.65
C GLU A 65 5.40 -1.84 -10.57
N TYR A 66 4.19 -1.56 -10.08
CA TYR A 66 3.14 -0.94 -10.89
C TYR A 66 3.29 0.58 -11.06
N GLY A 67 3.89 1.30 -10.11
CA GLY A 67 4.07 2.75 -10.26
C GLY A 67 4.70 3.47 -9.06
N ASN A 68 4.62 4.82 -9.09
CA ASN A 68 5.27 5.74 -8.15
C ASN A 68 4.66 5.72 -6.74
N CYS A 69 4.80 4.62 -6.01
CA CYS A 69 4.60 4.58 -4.56
C CYS A 69 5.70 5.39 -3.87
N ASP A 70 5.29 6.37 -3.06
CA ASP A 70 6.19 7.05 -2.14
C ASP A 70 6.41 6.16 -0.91
N LEU A 71 7.60 5.58 -0.82
CA LEU A 71 8.02 4.72 0.28
C LEU A 71 8.41 5.49 1.54
N PHE A 72 8.55 6.82 1.43
CA PHE A 72 8.96 7.72 2.51
C PHE A 72 7.81 8.60 3.03
N ILE A 73 6.60 8.39 2.53
CA ILE A 73 5.41 9.12 2.94
C ILE A 73 5.17 8.96 4.44
N SER A 74 4.94 10.05 5.17
CA SER A 74 4.60 9.99 6.59
C SER A 74 3.09 9.92 6.81
N ASN A 75 2.65 9.12 7.78
CA ASN A 75 1.28 9.15 8.28
C ASN A 75 1.07 10.32 9.26
N ARG A 76 -0.13 10.42 9.87
CA ARG A 76 -0.47 11.50 10.81
C ARG A 76 0.38 11.53 12.08
N ASP A 77 0.92 10.39 12.48
CA ASP A 77 1.81 10.27 13.65
C ASP A 77 3.29 10.54 13.27
N GLY A 78 3.56 10.91 12.01
CA GLY A 78 4.91 11.11 11.50
C GLY A 78 5.66 9.81 11.22
N TRP A 79 4.99 8.66 11.25
CA TRP A 79 5.62 7.38 10.97
C TRP A 79 5.75 7.17 9.47
N LEU A 80 6.92 6.69 9.04
CA LEU A 80 7.12 6.15 7.70
C LEU A 80 6.67 4.69 7.66
N PRO A 81 6.41 4.11 6.47
CA PRO A 81 6.15 2.69 6.34
C PRO A 81 7.26 1.82 6.95
N LEU A 82 8.52 2.25 6.83
CA LEU A 82 9.66 1.57 7.44
C LEU A 82 9.56 1.52 8.98
N HIS A 83 9.09 2.58 9.64
CA HIS A 83 8.90 2.58 11.10
C HIS A 83 7.89 1.51 11.52
N ILE A 84 6.79 1.36 10.79
CA ILE A 84 5.78 0.30 11.05
C ILE A 84 6.42 -1.08 10.91
N ALA A 85 7.13 -1.34 9.81
CA ALA A 85 7.74 -2.64 9.54
C ALA A 85 8.78 -3.02 10.61
N ILE A 86 9.60 -2.07 11.07
CA ILE A 86 10.56 -2.28 12.15
C ILE A 86 9.85 -2.53 13.48
N TYR A 87 8.87 -1.70 13.83
CA TYR A 87 8.13 -1.81 15.09
C TYR A 87 7.43 -3.16 15.25
N LEU A 88 6.91 -3.71 14.14
CA LEU A 88 6.22 -5.01 14.12
C LEU A 88 7.17 -6.21 13.87
N GLY A 89 8.45 -5.97 13.57
CA GLY A 89 9.44 -7.02 13.34
C GLY A 89 9.32 -7.76 12.00
N TYR A 90 8.68 -7.16 10.99
CA TYR A 90 8.52 -7.78 9.66
C TYR A 90 9.77 -7.58 8.80
N MET A 91 10.82 -8.35 9.13
CA MET A 91 12.17 -8.16 8.57
C MET A 91 12.24 -8.29 7.06
N ASP A 92 11.42 -9.14 6.42
CA ASP A 92 11.41 -9.25 4.96
C ASP A 92 10.96 -7.93 4.29
N ILE A 93 10.01 -7.22 4.91
CA ILE A 93 9.58 -5.89 4.48
C ILE A 93 10.64 -4.84 4.79
N VAL A 94 11.26 -4.89 5.97
CA VAL A 94 12.38 -4.01 6.33
C VAL A 94 13.51 -4.11 5.30
N TYR A 95 13.97 -5.32 5.00
CA TYR A 95 15.01 -5.56 4.01
C TYR A 95 14.60 -5.18 2.59
N TYR A 96 13.31 -5.24 2.27
CA TYR A 96 12.82 -4.78 0.97
C TYR A 96 12.84 -3.26 0.87
N LEU A 97 12.32 -2.55 1.89
CA LEU A 97 12.28 -1.09 1.92
C LEU A 97 13.67 -0.45 1.99
N LEU A 98 14.63 -1.07 2.69
CA LEU A 98 16.02 -0.59 2.77
C LEU A 98 16.82 -0.68 1.45
N ARG A 99 16.23 -1.21 0.37
CA ARG A 99 16.84 -1.23 -0.96
C ARG A 99 16.58 0.05 -1.77
N TYR A 100 15.77 0.96 -1.25
CA TYR A 100 15.40 2.24 -1.85
C TYR A 100 15.97 3.40 -1.02
#